data_AF-A0A955U459-F1
#
_entry.id   AF-A0A955U459-F1
#
_cell.length_a   1.000
_cell.length_b   1.000
_cell.length_c   1.000
_cell.angle_alpha   90.00
_cell.angle_beta   90.00
_cell.angle_gamma   90.00
#
_symmetry.space_group_name_H-M   'P 1'
#
loop_
_entity.id
_entity.type
_entity.pdbx_description
1 polymer ?
#
loop_
_entity_poly.entity_id
_entity_poly.type
_entity_poly.pdbx_seq_one_letter_code
_entity_poly.pdbx_strand_id
1 'polypeptide(L)'
;MQIVRPVVKTVGGVGAAVRDLGRLQEVARILVGHGLGLLVAGMLGLPATSRSLETTPDRAVAALQQLGPTFVKLGQILSTRPDVLPEAYCEAFTQLQDDAAPVPFERISAQLVEAFGEGWAERVTIDEKPLATASIAQVHR
;
A
#
# COMPACT_ATOMS: atom_id res chain seq x y z
N MET A 1 28.31 -10.04 45.37
CA MET A 1 27.18 -9.10 45.33
C MET A 1 26.38 -9.41 44.05
N GLN A 2 25.22 -10.05 44.22
CA GLN A 2 24.35 -10.46 43.11
C GLN A 2 23.75 -9.24 42.42
N ILE A 3 23.73 -9.22 41.08
CA ILE A 3 22.69 -8.52 40.34
C ILE A 3 22.19 -9.47 39.25
N VAL A 4 21.16 -10.24 39.61
CA VAL A 4 20.31 -10.95 38.66
C VAL A 4 19.41 -9.91 38.02
N ARG A 5 19.52 -9.69 36.71
CA ARG A 5 18.50 -8.95 35.94
C ARG A 5 17.41 -9.93 35.50
N PRO A 6 16.12 -9.65 35.76
CA PRO A 6 15.04 -10.50 35.30
C PRO A 6 14.78 -10.25 33.81
N VAL A 7 14.87 -11.30 32.99
CA VAL A 7 14.36 -11.31 31.61
C VAL A 7 12.87 -11.65 31.68
N VAL A 8 12.04 -10.64 31.42
CA VAL A 8 10.57 -10.66 31.37
C VAL A 8 10.27 -9.78 30.14
N LYS A 9 9.57 -10.16 29.07
CA LYS A 9 8.54 -11.18 28.81
C LYS A 9 8.46 -11.40 27.28
N THR A 10 8.50 -12.65 26.83
CA THR A 10 8.05 -13.04 25.48
C THR A 10 6.53 -13.19 25.50
N VAL A 11 5.78 -12.10 25.35
CA VAL A 11 4.31 -12.13 25.19
C VAL A 11 3.92 -11.24 24.00
N GLY A 12 4.45 -11.55 22.82
CA GLY A 12 4.11 -10.84 21.58
C GLY A 12 3.77 -11.77 20.39
N GLY A 13 4.22 -13.03 20.43
CA GLY A 13 4.13 -13.92 19.26
C GLY A 13 2.72 -14.40 18.92
N VAL A 14 1.87 -14.66 19.92
CA VAL A 14 0.52 -15.21 19.69
C VAL A 14 -0.44 -14.16 19.12
N GLY A 15 -0.37 -12.92 19.61
CA GLY A 15 -1.23 -11.82 19.12
C GLY A 15 -0.88 -11.38 17.69
N ALA A 16 0.40 -11.41 17.32
CA ALA A 16 0.85 -11.17 15.96
C ALA A 16 0.38 -12.28 15.01
N ALA A 17 0.60 -13.55 15.36
CA ALA A 17 0.19 -14.68 14.53
C ALA A 17 -1.33 -14.75 14.29
N VAL A 18 -2.15 -14.41 15.30
CA VAL A 18 -3.62 -14.32 15.16
C VAL A 18 -4.02 -13.16 14.25
N ARG A 19 -3.33 -12.01 14.34
CA ARG A 19 -3.55 -10.86 13.47
C ARG A 19 -3.17 -11.16 12.03
N ASP A 20 -2.07 -11.87 11.82
CA ASP A 20 -1.60 -12.30 10.51
C ASP A 20 -2.62 -13.22 9.82
N LEU A 21 -3.20 -14.16 10.57
CA LEU A 21 -4.28 -15.02 10.06
C LEU A 21 -5.55 -14.23 9.69
N GLY A 22 -5.94 -13.26 10.52
CA GLY A 22 -7.07 -12.39 10.23
C GLY A 22 -6.86 -11.59 8.94
N ARG A 23 -5.63 -11.09 8.72
CA ARG A 23 -5.28 -10.37 7.50
C ARG A 23 -5.28 -11.29 6.27
N LEU A 24 -4.78 -12.52 6.38
CA LEU A 24 -4.81 -13.49 5.27
C LEU A 24 -6.25 -13.81 4.85
N GLN A 25 -7.15 -14.01 5.82
CA GLN A 25 -8.57 -14.24 5.53
C GLN A 25 -9.23 -13.04 4.84
N GLU A 26 -8.89 -11.82 5.25
CA GLU A 26 -9.37 -10.60 4.60
C GLU A 26 -8.90 -10.49 3.15
N VAL A 27 -7.60 -10.71 2.91
CA VAL A 27 -7.01 -10.70 1.56
C VAL A 27 -7.69 -11.73 0.66
N ALA A 28 -7.85 -12.97 1.13
CA ALA A 28 -8.52 -14.02 0.38
C ALA A 28 -9.97 -13.65 0.02
N ARG A 29 -10.71 -13.07 0.97
CA ARG A 29 -12.09 -12.62 0.77
C ARG A 29 -12.20 -11.53 -0.30
N ILE A 30 -11.31 -10.54 -0.26
CA ILE A 30 -11.28 -9.45 -1.25
C ILE A 30 -11.00 -9.98 -2.65
N LEU A 31 -10.00 -10.86 -2.78
CA LEU A 31 -9.63 -11.49 -4.05
C LEU A 31 -10.79 -12.29 -4.64
N VAL A 32 -11.44 -13.14 -3.83
CA VAL A 32 -12.62 -13.91 -4.26
C VAL A 32 -13.76 -12.97 -4.69
N GLY A 33 -14.02 -11.90 -3.94
CA GLY A 33 -15.07 -10.91 -4.26
C GLY A 33 -14.86 -10.19 -5.60
N HIS A 34 -13.61 -10.05 -6.04
CA HIS A 34 -13.25 -9.44 -7.32
C HIS A 34 -13.05 -10.44 -8.48
N GLY A 35 -13.36 -11.72 -8.26
CA GLY A 35 -13.20 -12.76 -9.28
C GLY A 35 -11.81 -13.38 -9.36
N LEU A 36 -10.88 -13.03 -8.47
CA LEU A 36 -9.54 -13.61 -8.39
C LEU A 36 -9.50 -14.91 -7.54
N GLY A 37 -10.63 -15.64 -7.45
CA GLY A 37 -10.75 -16.86 -6.65
C GLY A 37 -9.82 -17.99 -7.11
N LEU A 38 -9.49 -18.04 -8.41
CA LEU A 38 -8.52 -19.00 -8.95
C LEU A 38 -7.10 -18.74 -8.42
N LEU A 39 -6.69 -17.47 -8.28
CA LEU A 39 -5.40 -17.14 -7.67
C LEU A 39 -5.35 -17.62 -6.22
N VAL A 40 -6.44 -17.42 -5.46
CA VAL A 40 -6.52 -17.88 -4.07
C VAL A 40 -6.45 -19.41 -3.99
N ALA A 41 -7.18 -20.13 -4.84
CA ALA A 41 -7.13 -21.58 -4.89
C ALA A 41 -5.72 -22.09 -5.21
N GLY A 42 -5.03 -21.46 -6.17
CA GLY A 42 -3.64 -21.76 -6.52
C GLY A 42 -2.65 -21.52 -5.37
N MET A 43 -2.77 -20.39 -4.66
CA MET A 43 -1.93 -20.10 -3.48
C MET A 43 -2.13 -21.12 -2.34
N LEU A 44 -3.33 -21.70 -2.23
CA LEU A 44 -3.67 -22.71 -1.22
C LEU A 44 -3.43 -24.15 -1.69
N GLY A 45 -2.96 -24.37 -2.91
CA GLY A 45 -2.75 -25.70 -3.48
C GLY A 45 -4.04 -26.50 -3.71
N LEU A 46 -5.19 -25.82 -3.78
CA LEU A 46 -6.48 -26.45 -4.01
C LEU A 46 -6.70 -26.72 -5.51
N PRO A 47 -7.35 -27.84 -5.87
CA PRO A 47 -7.67 -28.13 -7.27
C PRO A 47 -8.61 -27.03 -7.81
N ALA A 48 -8.17 -26.36 -8.87
CA ALA A 48 -8.95 -25.33 -9.55
C ALA A 48 -10.15 -25.98 -10.26
N THR A 49 -11.29 -26.07 -9.57
CA THR A 49 -12.54 -26.52 -10.17
C THR A 49 -13.11 -25.39 -11.01
N SER A 50 -13.03 -25.57 -12.33
CA SER A 50 -13.34 -24.57 -13.34
C SER A 50 -14.77 -24.04 -13.27
N ARG A 51 -14.92 -22.74 -12.99
CA ARG A 51 -15.80 -21.85 -13.76
C ARG A 51 -15.14 -20.48 -13.79
N SER A 52 -14.73 -20.07 -14.99
CA SER A 52 -14.04 -18.83 -15.28
C SER A 52 -14.64 -17.65 -14.51
N LEU A 53 -13.88 -17.15 -13.53
CA LEU A 53 -13.96 -15.77 -13.11
C LEU A 53 -12.71 -15.13 -13.70
N GLU A 54 -12.74 -14.85 -15.00
CA GLU A 54 -11.84 -13.84 -15.53
C GLU A 54 -12.23 -12.54 -14.83
N THR A 55 -11.36 -12.06 -13.95
CA THR A 55 -11.50 -10.71 -13.40
C THR A 55 -11.41 -9.75 -14.59
N THR A 56 -12.16 -8.65 -14.55
CA THR A 56 -11.96 -7.60 -15.56
C THR A 56 -10.79 -6.72 -15.11
N PRO A 57 -10.12 -5.98 -16.02
CA PRO A 57 -9.08 -5.04 -15.63
C PRO A 57 -9.54 -4.08 -14.51
N ASP A 58 -10.76 -3.54 -14.60
CA ASP A 58 -11.33 -2.66 -13.56
C ASP A 58 -11.54 -3.36 -12.22
N ARG A 59 -11.95 -4.64 -12.22
CA ARG A 59 -12.10 -5.42 -10.98
C ARG A 59 -10.74 -5.72 -10.36
N ALA A 60 -9.71 -5.93 -11.15
CA ALA A 60 -8.35 -6.09 -10.65
C ALA A 60 -7.83 -4.79 -10.02
N VAL A 61 -8.09 -3.63 -10.62
CA VAL A 61 -7.79 -2.31 -10.03
C VAL A 61 -8.50 -2.14 -8.67
N ALA A 62 -9.81 -2.38 -8.63
CA ALA A 62 -10.60 -2.27 -7.40
C ALA A 62 -10.11 -3.23 -6.30
N ALA A 63 -9.71 -4.46 -6.66
CA ALA A 63 -9.13 -5.41 -5.71
C ALA A 63 -7.84 -4.85 -5.10
N LEU A 64 -6.93 -4.33 -5.92
CA LEU A 64 -5.64 -3.79 -5.44
C LEU A 64 -5.81 -2.56 -4.56
N GLN A 65 -6.75 -1.66 -4.89
CA GLN A 65 -7.11 -0.53 -4.04
C GLN A 65 -7.68 -0.98 -2.68
N GLN A 66 -8.61 -1.94 -2.68
CA GLN A 66 -9.22 -2.44 -1.45
C GLN A 66 -8.22 -3.21 -0.56
N LEU A 67 -7.27 -3.91 -1.16
CA LEU A 67 -6.20 -4.61 -0.45
C LEU A 67 -5.19 -3.63 0.20
N GLY A 68 -5.11 -2.40 -0.32
CA GLY A 68 -4.39 -1.29 0.29
C GLY A 68 -3.02 -1.00 -0.34
N PRO A 69 -2.23 -0.12 0.29
CA PRO A 69 -1.10 0.57 -0.36
C PRO A 69 0.01 -0.36 -0.88
N THR A 70 0.25 -1.49 -0.23
CA THR A 70 1.22 -2.49 -0.72
C THR A 70 0.79 -3.08 -2.06
N PHE A 71 -0.50 -3.37 -2.23
CA PHE A 71 -1.06 -3.94 -3.44
C PHE A 71 -1.24 -2.88 -4.55
N VAL A 72 -1.56 -1.65 -4.19
CA VAL A 72 -1.52 -0.50 -5.12
C VAL A 72 -0.13 -0.36 -5.73
N LYS A 73 0.93 -0.39 -4.92
CA LYS A 73 2.32 -0.34 -5.41
C LYS A 73 2.67 -1.52 -6.32
N LEU A 74 2.20 -2.72 -5.99
CA LEU A 74 2.36 -3.88 -6.88
C LEU A 74 1.69 -3.64 -8.23
N GLY A 75 0.47 -3.10 -8.24
CA GLY A 75 -0.23 -2.72 -9.47
C GLY A 75 0.50 -1.66 -10.27
N GLN A 76 1.06 -0.64 -9.62
CA GLN A 76 1.90 0.37 -10.27
C GLN A 76 3.10 -0.26 -10.99
N ILE A 77 3.82 -1.19 -10.34
CA ILE A 77 4.94 -1.91 -10.96
C ILE A 77 4.44 -2.73 -12.16
N LEU A 78 3.35 -3.48 -11.99
CA LEU A 78 2.79 -4.34 -13.02
C LEU A 78 2.22 -3.55 -14.22
N SER A 79 1.78 -2.29 -14.04
CA SER A 79 1.34 -1.44 -15.16
C SER A 79 2.42 -1.19 -16.22
N THR A 80 3.69 -1.36 -15.85
CA THR A 80 4.85 -1.17 -16.73
C THR A 80 5.39 -2.47 -17.33
N ARG A 81 4.71 -3.61 -17.10
CA ARG A 81 5.19 -4.97 -17.44
C ARG A 81 4.22 -5.70 -18.38
N PRO A 82 4.14 -5.30 -19.66
CA PRO A 82 3.31 -5.98 -20.67
C PRO A 82 3.79 -7.41 -20.99
N ASP A 83 5.00 -7.78 -20.54
CA ASP A 83 5.50 -9.15 -20.57
C ASP A 83 4.92 -10.05 -19.48
N VAL A 84 4.27 -9.47 -18.45
CA VAL A 84 3.68 -10.20 -17.31
C VAL A 84 2.16 -10.19 -17.37
N LEU A 85 1.54 -9.08 -17.80
CA LEU A 85 0.09 -8.94 -17.89
C LEU A 85 -0.35 -8.56 -19.31
N PRO A 86 -1.56 -8.96 -19.74
CA PRO A 86 -2.13 -8.47 -20.98
C PRO A 86 -2.24 -6.94 -20.98
N GLU A 87 -2.08 -6.32 -22.14
CA GLU A 87 -2.04 -4.85 -22.29
C GLU A 87 -3.23 -4.13 -21.65
N ALA A 88 -4.45 -4.67 -21.78
CA ALA A 88 -5.65 -4.12 -21.15
C ALA A 88 -5.56 -4.01 -19.61
N TYR A 89 -4.81 -4.90 -18.95
CA TYR A 89 -4.57 -4.82 -17.50
C TYR A 89 -3.48 -3.80 -17.18
N CYS A 90 -2.42 -3.72 -17.99
CA CYS A 90 -1.37 -2.72 -17.83
C CYS A 90 -1.98 -1.31 -17.92
N GLU A 91 -2.80 -1.07 -18.95
CA GLU A 91 -3.55 0.18 -19.12
C GLU A 91 -4.46 0.49 -17.93
N ALA A 92 -5.28 -0.47 -17.48
CA ALA A 92 -6.13 -0.24 -16.32
C ALA A 92 -5.33 0.07 -15.04
N PHE A 93 -4.19 -0.60 -14.84
CA PHE A 93 -3.34 -0.37 -13.67
C PHE A 93 -2.62 0.98 -13.69
N THR A 94 -2.58 1.69 -14.82
CA THR A 94 -2.12 3.10 -14.82
C THR A 94 -2.98 3.99 -13.93
N GLN A 95 -4.26 3.64 -13.74
CA GLN A 95 -5.15 4.34 -12.80
C GLN A 95 -4.72 4.19 -11.33
N LEU A 96 -3.85 3.23 -11.02
CA LEU A 96 -3.26 3.07 -9.69
C LEU A 96 -2.04 3.96 -9.49
N GLN A 97 -1.50 4.56 -10.55
CA GLN A 97 -0.41 5.51 -10.43
C GLN A 97 -0.96 6.76 -9.74
N ASP A 98 -0.28 7.16 -8.67
CA ASP A 98 -0.72 8.29 -7.85
C ASP A 98 -0.52 9.59 -8.63
N ASP A 99 -1.61 10.32 -8.82
CA ASP A 99 -1.59 11.77 -9.02
C ASP A 99 -2.09 12.41 -7.72
N ALA A 100 -1.40 12.08 -6.62
CA ALA A 100 -1.82 12.46 -5.27
C ALA A 100 -1.99 13.98 -5.22
N ALA A 101 -3.20 14.44 -4.87
CA ALA A 101 -3.44 15.87 -4.75
C ALA A 101 -2.46 16.45 -3.71
N PRO A 102 -1.86 17.61 -4.00
CA PRO A 102 -0.94 18.23 -3.06
C PRO A 102 -1.67 18.59 -1.78
N VAL A 103 -1.03 18.28 -0.65
CA VAL A 103 -1.47 18.76 0.65
C VAL A 103 -1.28 20.28 0.68
N PRO A 104 -2.27 21.05 1.19
CA PRO A 104 -2.15 22.50 1.31
C PRO A 104 -0.88 22.91 2.08
N PHE A 105 -0.19 23.93 1.59
CA PHE A 105 1.10 24.34 2.14
C PHE A 105 1.00 24.76 3.61
N GLU A 106 -0.15 25.23 4.07
CA GLU A 106 -0.39 25.59 5.47
C GLU A 106 -0.18 24.40 6.42
N ARG A 107 -0.56 23.18 5.98
CA ARG A 107 -0.31 21.95 6.75
C ARG A 107 1.17 21.58 6.76
N ILE A 108 1.87 21.82 5.66
CA ILE A 108 3.32 21.61 5.55
C ILE A 108 4.06 22.60 6.44
N SER A 109 3.71 23.88 6.39
CA SER A 109 4.27 24.94 7.22
C SER A 109 4.11 24.64 8.72
N ALA A 110 2.94 24.15 9.15
CA ALA A 110 2.72 23.72 10.53
C ALA A 110 3.67 22.57 10.95
N GLN A 111 3.89 21.59 10.08
CA GLN A 111 4.85 20.50 10.32
C GLN A 111 6.30 21.00 10.35
N LEU A 112 6.65 21.98 9.52
CA LEU A 112 7.98 22.60 9.51
C LEU A 112 8.24 23.39 10.81
N VAL A 113 7.23 24.11 11.32
CA VAL A 113 7.32 24.78 12.62
C VAL A 113 7.54 23.77 13.75
N GLU A 114 6.81 22.65 13.73
CA GLU A 114 6.97 21.56 14.71
C GLU A 114 8.38 20.95 14.65
N ALA A 115 8.92 20.74 13.45
CA ALA A 115 10.22 20.09 13.25
C ALA A 115 11.42 21.03 13.46
N PHE A 116 11.32 22.31 13.09
CA PHE A 116 12.45 23.24 12.98
C PHE A 116 12.28 24.57 13.74
N GLY A 117 11.12 24.80 14.36
CA GLY A 117 10.74 26.00 15.10
C GLY A 117 10.17 27.12 14.22
N GLU A 118 9.61 28.16 14.84
CA GLU A 118 8.92 29.27 14.14
C GLU A 118 9.82 30.03 13.16
N GLY A 119 11.13 30.06 13.38
CA GLY A 119 12.11 30.73 12.51
C GLY A 119 12.63 29.89 11.34
N TRP A 120 11.99 28.78 10.98
CA TRP A 120 12.48 27.90 9.90
C TRP A 120 12.57 28.65 8.55
N ALA A 121 11.61 29.52 8.27
CA ALA A 121 11.49 30.26 7.01
C ALA A 121 12.61 31.31 6.82
N GLU A 122 13.32 31.68 7.88
CA GLU A 122 14.49 32.58 7.80
C GLU A 122 15.75 31.85 7.31
N ARG A 123 15.77 30.51 7.39
CA ARG A 123 16.95 29.68 7.13
C ARG A 123 16.89 28.98 5.77
N VAL A 124 15.68 28.77 5.24
CA VAL A 124 15.44 28.02 4.01
C VAL A 124 14.28 28.66 3.23
N THR A 125 14.45 28.82 1.93
CA THR A 125 13.39 29.19 1.00
C THR A 125 12.76 27.94 0.43
N ILE A 126 11.41 27.87 0.41
CA ILE A 126 10.65 26.72 -0.10
C ILE A 126 9.56 27.24 -1.04
N ASP A 127 9.41 26.63 -2.21
CA ASP A 127 8.27 26.88 -3.09
C ASP A 127 6.98 26.26 -2.50
N GLU A 128 5.94 27.07 -2.29
CA GLU A 128 4.67 26.57 -1.71
C GLU A 128 4.00 25.50 -2.59
N LYS A 129 4.18 25.63 -3.91
CA LYS A 129 3.73 24.63 -4.89
C LYS A 129 4.72 23.47 -4.91
N PRO A 130 4.29 22.23 -4.65
CA PRO A 130 5.20 21.09 -4.68
C PRO A 130 5.71 20.83 -6.10
N LEU A 131 6.97 20.40 -6.18
CA LEU A 131 7.61 19.88 -7.39
C LEU A 131 7.00 18.55 -7.80
N ALA A 132 6.68 17.69 -6.83
CA ALA A 132 6.07 16.39 -7.04
C ALA A 132 5.27 15.95 -5.82
N THR A 133 4.26 15.12 -6.03
CA THR A 133 3.44 14.49 -4.98
C THR A 133 3.52 12.97 -5.11
N ALA A 134 3.34 12.27 -4.00
CA ALA A 134 3.34 10.82 -3.90
C ALA A 134 2.39 10.37 -2.77
N SER A 135 2.02 9.09 -2.77
CA SER A 135 1.12 8.46 -1.78
C SER A 135 1.24 8.90 -0.32
N ILE A 136 2.46 9.20 0.16
CA ILE A 136 2.73 9.52 1.57
C ILE A 136 3.64 10.74 1.75
N ALA A 137 3.94 11.47 0.67
CA ALA A 137 4.91 12.57 0.71
C ALA A 137 4.71 13.53 -0.47
N GLN A 138 5.19 14.76 -0.32
CA GLN A 138 5.37 15.69 -1.43
C GLN A 138 6.75 16.35 -1.33
N VAL A 139 7.32 16.67 -2.49
CA VAL A 139 8.66 17.27 -2.62
C VAL A 139 8.47 18.73 -2.99
N HIS A 140 9.14 19.62 -2.27
CA HIS A 140 9.22 21.05 -2.59
C HIS A 140 10.64 21.41 -3.02
N ARG A 141 10.76 22.46 -3.82
CA ARG A 141 12.04 23.04 -4.25
C ARG A 141 12.54 24.04 -3.22
#